data_AF-A0A6A5H023-F1
#
_entry.id   AF-A0A6A5H023-F1
#
_cell.length_a   1.000
_cell.length_b   1.000
_cell.length_c   1.000
_cell.angle_alpha   90.00
_cell.angle_beta   90.00
_cell.angle_gamma   90.00
#
_symmetry.space_group_name_H-M   'P 1'
#
loop_
_entity.id
_entity.type
_entity.pdbx_description
1 polymer ?
#
loop_
_entity_poly.entity_id
_entity_poly.type
_entity_poly.pdbx_seq_one_letter_code
_entity_poly.pdbx_strand_id
1 'polypeptide(L)'
;MEPTFPLLRLPENAIIKVFQNLPLGTLFFISLVSSKTKKFVTSLGLRANHVDIRIDRLSEVVVHTQAPYFNLPLLPFTLLEFKDWMNHIRTIFCYTSPPNVRFSPNRARFNVQSLKDAIGNVNWLYVFRELTNVKSREVLKHFNTPNNLYLSKNPFEEVSEIQKIFIQNFESVEFHDFYSLDDMLLVNSESAHFYHPTTQKQFNRFLKHWIRGSNPRLQYMSLFVHKTDSVSGEVYLNGIRCIVMSEDAKREIRQKHKLSANADMIQIRRKDGTPAVIATKDENILYVRFIVLY
;
A
#
# COMPACT_ATOMS: atom_id res chain seq x y z
N MET A 1 17.95 33.56 34.97
CA MET A 1 17.62 33.14 33.59
C MET A 1 18.92 32.95 32.86
N GLU A 2 19.13 31.79 32.24
CA GLU A 2 20.25 31.62 31.32
C GLU A 2 20.07 32.54 30.10
N PRO A 3 21.15 33.14 29.57
CA PRO A 3 21.05 33.95 28.37
C PRO A 3 20.62 33.08 27.18
N THR A 4 19.47 33.42 26.59
CA THR A 4 19.00 32.78 25.36
C THR A 4 19.78 33.32 24.17
N PHE A 5 20.41 32.42 23.41
CA PHE A 5 21.12 32.78 22.19
C PHE A 5 20.13 33.29 21.13
N PRO A 6 20.28 34.53 20.62
CA PRO A 6 19.29 35.14 19.74
C PRO A 6 19.47 34.65 18.29
N LEU A 7 19.13 33.39 18.02
CA LEU A 7 19.32 32.72 16.73
C LEU A 7 18.85 33.55 15.52
N LEU A 8 17.71 34.24 15.64
CA LEU A 8 17.12 35.03 14.56
C LEU A 8 17.77 36.41 14.32
N ARG A 9 18.74 36.81 15.17
CA ARG A 9 19.57 38.02 14.99
C ARG A 9 20.85 37.74 14.22
N LEU A 10 21.16 36.48 13.93
CA LEU A 10 22.31 36.13 13.10
C LEU A 10 22.09 36.55 11.63
N PRO A 11 23.18 36.74 10.86
CA PRO A 11 23.12 36.82 9.41
C PRO A 11 22.40 35.61 8.79
N GLU A 12 21.65 35.82 7.69
CA GLU A 12 20.80 34.77 7.11
C GLU A 12 21.57 33.50 6.72
N ASN A 13 22.79 33.65 6.19
CA ASN A 13 23.66 32.51 5.85
C ASN A 13 24.06 31.68 7.08
N ALA A 14 24.25 32.31 8.24
CA ALA A 14 24.52 31.59 9.49
C ALA A 14 23.27 30.87 10.01
N ILE A 15 22.08 31.49 9.90
CA ILE A 15 20.80 30.85 10.25
C ILE A 15 20.56 29.60 9.40
N ILE A 16 20.75 29.70 8.07
CA ILE A 16 20.59 28.58 7.15
C ILE A 16 21.54 27.43 7.53
N LYS A 17 22.82 27.73 7.83
CA LYS A 17 23.78 26.71 8.28
C LYS A 17 23.35 26.04 9.58
N VAL A 18 22.83 26.79 10.55
CA VAL A 18 22.29 26.19 11.78
C VAL A 18 21.13 25.26 11.44
N PHE A 19 20.17 25.73 10.65
CA PHE A 19 18.97 24.97 10.29
C PHE A 19 19.31 23.69 9.53
N GLN A 20 20.28 23.72 8.61
CA GLN A 20 20.77 22.53 7.89
C GLN A 20 21.30 21.42 8.83
N ASN A 21 21.71 21.76 10.05
CA ASN A 21 22.25 20.82 11.04
C ASN A 21 21.25 20.46 12.15
N LEU A 22 20.01 20.97 12.10
CA LEU A 22 18.99 20.66 13.09
C LEU A 22 18.22 19.37 12.73
N PRO A 23 17.75 18.60 13.73
CA PRO A 23 16.83 17.50 13.50
C PRO A 23 15.54 17.97 12.80
N LEU A 24 14.98 17.11 11.94
CA LEU A 24 13.76 17.44 11.17
C LEU A 24 12.57 17.84 12.05
N GLY A 25 12.39 17.19 13.20
CA GLY A 25 11.31 17.60 14.12
C GLY A 25 11.51 19.00 14.66
N THR A 26 12.74 19.35 15.00
CA THR A 26 13.08 20.71 15.42
C THR A 26 12.82 21.72 14.29
N LEU A 27 13.23 21.41 13.06
CA LEU A 27 12.95 22.25 11.89
C LEU A 27 11.44 22.42 11.66
N PHE A 28 10.69 21.34 11.77
CA PHE A 28 9.25 21.35 11.64
C PHE A 28 8.62 22.31 12.67
N PHE A 29 8.93 22.16 13.96
CA PHE A 29 8.35 23.04 14.99
C PHE A 29 8.84 24.49 14.87
N ILE A 30 10.11 24.73 14.53
CA ILE A 30 10.64 26.08 14.26
C ILE A 30 9.87 26.76 13.13
N SER A 31 9.49 26.00 12.10
CA SER A 31 8.72 26.54 10.96
C SER A 31 7.30 26.98 11.32
N LEU A 32 6.77 26.57 12.49
CA LEU A 32 5.48 27.04 13.01
C LEU A 32 5.59 28.34 13.80
N VAL A 33 6.80 28.77 14.20
CA VAL A 33 6.99 29.93 15.09
C VAL A 33 6.67 31.26 14.40
N SER A 34 7.02 31.41 13.12
CA SER A 34 6.79 32.66 12.37
C SER A 34 6.88 32.46 10.86
N SER A 35 6.34 33.40 10.08
CA SER A 35 6.52 33.42 8.62
C SER A 35 7.99 33.49 8.20
N LYS A 36 8.85 34.14 8.99
CA LYS A 36 10.30 34.23 8.71
C LYS A 36 10.98 32.88 8.87
N THR A 37 10.76 32.19 9.99
CA THR A 37 11.31 30.84 10.22
C THR A 37 10.74 29.82 9.24
N LYS A 38 9.46 29.92 8.90
CA LYS A 38 8.84 29.11 7.84
C LYS A 38 9.58 29.25 6.50
N LYS A 39 9.86 30.47 6.06
CA LYS A 39 10.62 30.72 4.81
C LYS A 39 12.01 30.10 4.84
N PHE A 40 12.75 30.22 5.96
CA PHE A 40 14.06 29.58 6.08
C PHE A 40 13.97 28.05 5.99
N VAL A 41 13.05 27.42 6.71
CA VAL A 41 12.91 25.96 6.68
C VAL A 41 12.47 25.49 5.29
N THR A 42 11.53 26.18 4.63
CA THR A 42 11.13 25.86 3.25
C THR A 42 12.29 25.99 2.26
N SER A 43 13.18 26.96 2.44
CA SER A 43 14.36 27.16 1.56
C SER A 43 15.38 26.01 1.61
N LEU A 44 15.31 25.14 2.63
CA LEU A 44 16.14 23.94 2.71
C LEU A 44 15.75 22.87 1.67
N GLY A 45 14.57 22.99 1.04
CA GLY A 45 14.13 22.08 -0.01
C GLY A 45 13.98 20.64 0.46
N LEU A 46 13.54 20.43 1.71
CA LEU A 46 13.27 19.09 2.25
C LEU A 46 12.20 18.43 1.38
N ARG A 47 12.47 17.21 0.88
CA ARG A 47 11.55 16.45 0.00
C ARG A 47 11.18 15.13 0.64
N ALA A 48 9.91 14.94 0.94
CA ALA A 48 9.39 13.64 1.37
C ALA A 48 9.06 12.76 0.16
N ASN A 49 9.49 11.49 0.19
CA ASN A 49 9.16 10.52 -0.85
C ASN A 49 7.74 9.93 -0.72
N HIS A 50 7.25 9.77 0.50
CA HIS A 50 5.85 9.43 0.80
C HIS A 50 5.51 9.92 2.20
N VAL A 51 4.22 10.07 2.45
CA VAL A 51 3.63 10.43 3.73
C VAL A 51 2.65 9.34 4.13
N ASP A 52 2.91 8.68 5.25
CA ASP A 52 1.94 7.77 5.88
C ASP A 52 1.23 8.49 7.02
N ILE A 53 -0.10 8.48 6.99
CA ILE A 53 -0.99 8.99 8.02
C ILE A 53 -1.58 7.80 8.76
N ARG A 54 -1.23 7.61 10.02
CA ARG A 54 -1.82 6.56 10.86
C ARG A 54 -2.90 7.17 11.74
N ILE A 55 -4.09 6.59 11.72
CA ILE A 55 -5.24 6.99 12.54
C ILE A 55 -5.46 5.86 13.54
N ASP A 56 -5.03 6.08 14.79
CA ASP A 56 -4.87 5.02 15.80
C ASP A 56 -5.81 5.16 17.02
N ARG A 57 -5.63 4.26 18.02
CA ARG A 57 -6.42 4.18 19.26
C ARG A 57 -6.24 5.38 20.19
N LEU A 58 -5.09 6.05 20.13
CA LEU A 58 -4.72 7.17 21.02
C LEU A 58 -5.11 8.53 20.46
N SER A 59 -5.82 8.56 19.33
CA SER A 59 -6.14 9.81 18.59
C SER A 59 -4.89 10.50 18.03
N GLU A 60 -3.77 9.80 17.97
CA GLU A 60 -2.55 10.34 17.39
C GLU A 60 -2.62 10.16 15.89
N VAL A 61 -2.59 11.28 15.17
CA VAL A 61 -2.28 11.21 13.74
C VAL A 61 -0.78 11.22 13.62
N VAL A 62 -0.22 10.06 13.29
CA VAL A 62 1.21 9.92 13.11
C VAL A 62 1.53 10.13 11.65
N VAL A 63 2.33 11.16 11.38
CA VAL A 63 2.86 11.46 10.06
C VAL A 63 4.27 10.88 9.98
N HIS A 64 4.45 9.93 9.07
CA HIS A 64 5.73 9.29 8.83
C HIS A 64 6.23 9.55 7.41
N THR A 65 7.51 9.92 7.27
CA THR A 65 8.22 9.99 5.99
C THR A 65 9.45 9.08 6.07
N GLN A 66 9.72 8.21 5.08
CA GLN A 66 10.95 7.38 5.10
C GLN A 66 12.21 8.16 4.71
N ALA A 67 12.10 9.16 3.86
CA ALA A 67 13.23 9.99 3.47
C ALA A 67 12.75 11.42 3.24
N PRO A 68 13.29 12.41 3.99
CA PRO A 68 14.09 12.22 5.21
C PRO A 68 13.22 11.60 6.33
N TYR A 69 13.79 10.82 7.26
CA TYR A 69 13.00 10.13 8.31
C TYR A 69 12.39 11.11 9.31
N PHE A 70 11.06 11.25 9.29
CA PHE A 70 10.32 12.10 10.21
C PHE A 70 9.17 11.30 10.81
N ASN A 71 8.98 11.41 12.12
CA ASN A 71 7.87 10.81 12.83
C ASN A 71 7.26 11.87 13.75
N LEU A 72 6.02 12.26 13.47
CA LEU A 72 5.32 13.30 14.20
C LEU A 72 4.03 12.75 14.78
N PRO A 73 4.00 12.40 16.07
CA PRO A 73 2.76 12.16 16.76
C PRO A 73 2.05 13.51 16.93
N LEU A 74 0.96 13.69 16.19
CA LEU A 74 0.10 14.85 16.40
C LEU A 74 -0.87 14.51 17.54
N LEU A 75 -0.64 15.14 18.71
CA LEU A 75 -1.51 15.13 19.91
C LEU A 75 -2.94 15.56 19.57
N PRO A 76 -3.96 15.36 20.43
CA PRO A 76 -5.34 15.68 20.05
C PRO A 76 -5.50 17.15 19.62
N PHE A 77 -5.72 17.36 18.32
CA PHE A 77 -5.95 18.63 17.67
C PHE A 77 -7.39 18.72 17.16
N THR A 78 -7.88 19.94 16.92
CA THR A 78 -9.18 20.15 16.26
C THR A 78 -9.13 19.81 14.76
N LEU A 79 -10.26 19.53 14.11
CA LEU A 79 -10.27 19.24 12.66
C LEU A 79 -9.66 20.38 11.82
N LEU A 80 -9.86 21.63 12.24
CA LEU A 80 -9.28 22.80 11.59
C LEU A 80 -7.75 22.77 11.68
N GLU A 81 -7.23 22.52 12.88
CA GLU A 81 -5.80 22.32 13.09
C GLU A 81 -5.27 21.20 12.20
N PHE A 82 -5.98 20.07 12.06
CA PHE A 82 -5.53 18.95 11.22
C PHE A 82 -5.28 19.35 9.77
N LYS A 83 -6.23 20.10 9.18
CA LYS A 83 -6.11 20.59 7.81
C LYS A 83 -4.91 21.52 7.66
N ASP A 84 -4.69 22.39 8.64
CA ASP A 84 -3.54 23.28 8.66
C ASP A 84 -2.22 22.52 8.80
N TRP A 85 -2.19 21.47 9.63
CA TRP A 85 -1.04 20.55 9.74
C TRP A 85 -0.73 19.88 8.41
N MET A 86 -1.74 19.36 7.71
CA MET A 86 -1.56 18.75 6.40
C MET A 86 -1.00 19.73 5.37
N ASN A 87 -1.52 20.96 5.32
CA ASN A 87 -1.00 22.02 4.44
C ASN A 87 0.44 22.39 4.79
N HIS A 88 0.78 22.42 6.08
CA HIS A 88 2.11 22.73 6.54
C HIS A 88 3.12 21.62 6.19
N ILE A 89 2.75 20.35 6.35
CA ILE A 89 3.56 19.19 5.91
C ILE A 89 3.85 19.27 4.41
N ARG A 90 2.84 19.53 3.58
CA ARG A 90 3.01 19.69 2.12
C ARG A 90 4.01 20.80 1.78
N THR A 91 3.96 21.91 2.52
CA THR A 91 4.83 23.07 2.32
C THR A 91 6.27 22.79 2.76
N ILE A 92 6.47 22.24 3.95
CA ILE A 92 7.80 22.03 4.54
C ILE A 92 8.55 20.89 3.85
N PHE A 93 7.86 19.82 3.50
CA PHE A 93 8.47 18.64 2.88
C PHE A 93 8.29 18.57 1.36
N CYS A 94 7.90 19.68 0.72
CA CYS A 94 7.65 19.76 -0.73
C CYS A 94 6.82 18.57 -1.28
N TYR A 95 5.81 18.13 -0.51
CA TYR A 95 5.08 16.90 -0.77
C TYR A 95 3.73 17.18 -1.44
N THR A 96 3.59 16.79 -2.70
CA THR A 96 2.38 17.02 -3.50
C THR A 96 1.57 15.75 -3.76
N SER A 97 2.18 14.58 -3.65
CA SER A 97 1.51 13.30 -3.92
C SER A 97 0.39 13.01 -2.91
N PRO A 98 -0.59 12.16 -3.26
CA PRO A 98 -1.57 11.65 -2.30
C PRO A 98 -0.85 10.87 -1.17
N PRO A 99 -1.15 11.12 0.12
CA PRO A 99 -0.57 10.34 1.21
C PRO A 99 -1.16 8.92 1.26
N ASN A 100 -0.51 8.05 1.99
CA ASN A 100 -1.06 6.79 2.43
C ASN A 100 -1.83 7.01 3.74
N VAL A 101 -2.96 6.32 3.93
CA VAL A 101 -3.79 6.44 5.13
C VAL A 101 -4.07 5.07 5.71
N ARG A 102 -3.76 4.90 6.99
CA ARG A 102 -3.97 3.67 7.75
C ARG A 102 -5.02 3.88 8.83
N PHE A 103 -6.13 3.15 8.72
CA PHE A 103 -7.15 3.07 9.75
C PHE A 103 -6.90 1.86 10.64
N SER A 104 -6.55 2.13 11.89
CA SER A 104 -6.52 1.16 12.99
C SER A 104 -7.68 1.47 13.95
N PRO A 105 -7.97 0.64 14.97
CA PRO A 105 -9.10 0.91 15.87
C PRO A 105 -8.91 2.28 16.48
N ASN A 106 -9.93 3.11 16.41
CA ASN A 106 -9.91 4.42 17.04
C ASN A 106 -11.12 4.49 17.97
N ARG A 107 -10.94 5.05 19.16
CA ARG A 107 -12.07 5.48 20.02
C ARG A 107 -12.73 6.73 19.42
N ALA A 108 -13.35 6.55 18.25
CA ALA A 108 -14.39 7.38 17.65
C ALA A 108 -14.21 8.92 17.68
N ARG A 109 -12.99 9.47 17.73
CA ARG A 109 -12.82 10.93 17.88
C ARG A 109 -13.16 11.71 16.61
N PHE A 110 -12.78 11.21 15.44
CA PHE A 110 -12.99 11.90 14.17
C PHE A 110 -14.02 11.19 13.30
N ASN A 111 -14.94 11.98 12.75
CA ASN A 111 -15.82 11.54 11.68
C ASN A 111 -15.00 11.26 10.42
N VAL A 112 -15.32 10.19 9.69
CA VAL A 112 -14.52 9.76 8.53
C VAL A 112 -14.63 10.75 7.36
N GLN A 113 -15.81 11.35 7.14
CA GLN A 113 -15.98 12.40 6.12
C GLN A 113 -15.05 13.58 6.41
N SER A 114 -15.01 14.03 7.66
CA SER A 114 -14.11 15.11 8.08
C SER A 114 -12.64 14.81 7.80
N LEU A 115 -12.20 13.58 8.07
CA LEU A 115 -10.84 13.13 7.73
C LEU A 115 -10.61 13.13 6.21
N LYS A 116 -11.58 12.66 5.43
CA LYS A 116 -11.53 12.69 3.97
C LYS A 116 -11.41 14.13 3.44
N ASP A 117 -12.15 15.07 4.00
CA ASP A 117 -12.12 16.48 3.59
C ASP A 117 -10.78 17.16 3.90
N ALA A 118 -10.13 16.78 5.01
CA ALA A 118 -8.83 17.32 5.39
C ALA A 118 -7.66 16.68 4.62
N ILE A 119 -7.72 15.35 4.37
CA ILE A 119 -6.62 14.60 3.73
C ILE A 119 -6.68 14.75 2.20
N GLY A 120 -7.89 14.71 1.63
CA GLY A 120 -8.11 14.68 0.18
C GLY A 120 -7.94 13.30 -0.43
N ASN A 121 -7.30 13.23 -1.60
CA ASN A 121 -7.03 11.98 -2.30
C ASN A 121 -5.94 11.17 -1.59
N VAL A 122 -6.01 9.85 -1.71
CA VAL A 122 -5.16 8.90 -1.00
C VAL A 122 -4.50 7.96 -2.00
N ASN A 123 -3.22 7.65 -1.78
CA ASN A 123 -2.50 6.68 -2.61
C ASN A 123 -2.82 5.26 -2.14
N TRP A 124 -2.37 4.91 -0.92
CA TRP A 124 -2.75 3.65 -0.27
C TRP A 124 -3.76 3.87 0.84
N LEU A 125 -4.88 3.14 0.78
CA LEU A 125 -5.82 3.03 1.88
C LEU A 125 -5.65 1.68 2.58
N TYR A 126 -5.31 1.71 3.88
CA TYR A 126 -5.21 0.49 4.68
C TYR A 126 -6.36 0.42 5.69
N VAL A 127 -7.21 -0.61 5.54
CA VAL A 127 -8.31 -0.93 6.47
C VAL A 127 -7.99 -2.22 7.21
N PHE A 128 -7.59 -2.09 8.47
CA PHE A 128 -7.15 -3.21 9.30
C PHE A 128 -8.30 -3.91 10.03
N ARG A 129 -8.10 -5.20 10.35
CA ARG A 129 -9.13 -6.12 10.90
C ARG A 129 -9.70 -5.67 12.23
N GLU A 130 -8.94 -4.92 13.00
CA GLU A 130 -9.34 -4.46 14.33
C GLU A 130 -10.38 -3.34 14.27
N LEU A 131 -10.61 -2.73 13.08
CA LEU A 131 -11.68 -1.76 12.86
C LEU A 131 -13.05 -2.48 12.75
N THR A 132 -14.10 -1.92 13.35
CA THR A 132 -15.43 -2.54 13.28
C THR A 132 -15.96 -2.54 11.85
N ASN A 133 -16.75 -3.54 11.47
CA ASN A 133 -17.34 -3.62 10.12
C ASN A 133 -18.09 -2.32 9.74
N VAL A 134 -18.86 -1.74 10.66
CA VAL A 134 -19.55 -0.46 10.46
C VAL A 134 -18.58 0.65 10.08
N LYS A 135 -17.47 0.77 10.81
CA LYS A 135 -16.47 1.83 10.58
C LYS A 135 -15.65 1.56 9.32
N SER A 136 -15.33 0.31 9.02
CA SER A 136 -14.69 -0.09 7.77
C SER A 136 -15.55 0.27 6.55
N ARG A 137 -16.87 0.04 6.61
CA ARG A 137 -17.80 0.46 5.55
C ARG A 137 -17.86 1.99 5.41
N GLU A 138 -17.87 2.72 6.52
CA GLU A 138 -17.80 4.19 6.52
C GLU A 138 -16.50 4.67 5.84
N VAL A 139 -15.35 4.09 6.18
CA VAL A 139 -14.04 4.39 5.56
C VAL A 139 -14.06 4.13 4.05
N LEU A 140 -14.48 2.93 3.63
CA LEU A 140 -14.54 2.57 2.20
C LEU A 140 -15.50 3.46 1.41
N LYS A 141 -16.59 3.93 2.04
CA LYS A 141 -17.54 4.85 1.41
C LYS A 141 -16.94 6.24 1.14
N HIS A 142 -16.20 6.80 2.09
CA HIS A 142 -15.64 8.16 1.97
C HIS A 142 -14.29 8.18 1.23
N PHE A 143 -13.46 7.17 1.43
CA PHE A 143 -12.19 6.98 0.72
C PHE A 143 -12.36 6.00 -0.45
N ASN A 144 -13.17 6.41 -1.43
CA ASN A 144 -13.65 5.55 -2.53
C ASN A 144 -12.78 5.56 -3.80
N THR A 145 -11.72 6.36 -3.83
CA THR A 145 -10.85 6.56 -5.00
C THR A 145 -9.35 6.45 -4.66
N PRO A 146 -8.90 5.49 -3.85
CA PRO A 146 -7.47 5.27 -3.67
C PRO A 146 -6.87 4.59 -4.91
N ASN A 147 -5.59 4.82 -5.18
CA ASN A 147 -4.87 4.07 -6.20
C ASN A 147 -4.68 2.60 -5.78
N ASN A 148 -4.44 2.39 -4.47
CA ASN A 148 -4.10 1.11 -3.89
C ASN A 148 -4.94 0.85 -2.63
N LEU A 149 -5.39 -0.39 -2.46
CA LEU A 149 -6.24 -0.78 -1.34
C LEU A 149 -5.68 -1.98 -0.61
N TYR A 150 -5.56 -1.87 0.72
CA TYR A 150 -5.36 -2.99 1.61
C TYR A 150 -6.60 -3.19 2.49
N LEU A 151 -7.16 -4.39 2.46
CA LEU A 151 -8.35 -4.76 3.22
C LEU A 151 -8.13 -6.07 3.97
N SER A 152 -8.03 -5.99 5.29
CA SER A 152 -7.68 -7.14 6.13
C SER A 152 -8.85 -8.11 6.39
N LYS A 153 -10.08 -7.62 6.30
CA LYS A 153 -11.31 -8.37 6.56
C LYS A 153 -12.43 -7.82 5.68
N ASN A 154 -13.28 -8.69 5.13
CA ASN A 154 -14.50 -8.28 4.46
C ASN A 154 -15.49 -7.68 5.49
N PRO A 155 -15.84 -6.38 5.40
CA PRO A 155 -16.76 -5.77 6.34
C PRO A 155 -18.23 -5.89 5.93
N PHE A 156 -18.54 -6.52 4.80
CA PHE A 156 -19.90 -6.65 4.25
C PHE A 156 -20.51 -8.01 4.57
N GLU A 157 -21.81 -8.03 4.84
CA GLU A 157 -22.56 -9.29 4.96
C GLU A 157 -22.88 -9.88 3.58
N GLU A 158 -23.23 -9.02 2.62
CA GLU A 158 -23.56 -9.42 1.25
C GLU A 158 -22.31 -9.55 0.36
N VAL A 159 -22.20 -10.69 -0.33
CA VAL A 159 -21.06 -10.99 -1.22
C VAL A 159 -20.94 -9.98 -2.37
N SER A 160 -22.06 -9.47 -2.87
CA SER A 160 -22.05 -8.50 -3.98
C SER A 160 -21.36 -7.17 -3.62
N GLU A 161 -21.31 -6.79 -2.34
CA GLU A 161 -20.68 -5.53 -1.91
C GLU A 161 -19.15 -5.61 -1.96
N ILE A 162 -18.54 -6.73 -1.55
CA ILE A 162 -17.09 -6.90 -1.68
C ILE A 162 -16.68 -7.04 -3.15
N GLN A 163 -17.54 -7.64 -3.97
CA GLN A 163 -17.32 -7.75 -5.42
C GLN A 163 -17.31 -6.39 -6.11
N LYS A 164 -18.10 -5.40 -5.64
CA LYS A 164 -18.02 -4.01 -6.10
C LYS A 164 -16.65 -3.36 -5.83
N ILE A 165 -15.87 -3.90 -4.90
CA ILE A 165 -14.47 -3.46 -4.68
C ILE A 165 -13.55 -4.11 -5.69
N PHE A 166 -13.63 -5.43 -5.92
CA PHE A 166 -12.72 -6.13 -6.84
C PHE A 166 -12.83 -5.67 -8.29
N ILE A 167 -14.02 -5.25 -8.75
CA ILE A 167 -14.21 -4.71 -10.11
C ILE A 167 -13.57 -3.33 -10.33
N GLN A 168 -13.14 -2.66 -9.26
CA GLN A 168 -12.52 -1.34 -9.37
C GLN A 168 -11.12 -1.41 -9.96
N ASN A 169 -10.74 -0.29 -10.54
CA ASN A 169 -9.59 -0.10 -11.40
C ASN A 169 -8.29 0.21 -10.62
N PHE A 170 -8.04 -0.45 -9.49
CA PHE A 170 -6.85 -0.20 -8.65
C PHE A 170 -5.53 -0.50 -9.36
N GLU A 171 -4.48 0.20 -8.97
CA GLU A 171 -3.10 -0.21 -9.27
C GLU A 171 -2.77 -1.50 -8.51
N SER A 172 -3.03 -1.53 -7.20
CA SER A 172 -2.86 -2.75 -6.38
C SER A 172 -4.00 -2.95 -5.39
N VAL A 173 -4.45 -4.19 -5.26
CA VAL A 173 -5.38 -4.63 -4.21
C VAL A 173 -4.74 -5.72 -3.36
N GLU A 174 -4.83 -5.59 -2.04
CA GLU A 174 -4.37 -6.57 -1.06
C GLU A 174 -5.54 -6.98 -0.16
N PHE A 175 -5.79 -8.29 -0.07
CA PHE A 175 -6.95 -8.85 0.61
C PHE A 175 -6.58 -10.07 1.46
N HIS A 176 -6.91 -10.02 2.76
CA HIS A 176 -6.54 -11.07 3.72
C HIS A 176 -7.67 -12.01 4.13
N ASP A 177 -8.91 -11.73 3.75
CA ASP A 177 -10.04 -12.57 4.12
C ASP A 177 -10.29 -13.68 3.08
N PHE A 178 -11.25 -14.56 3.37
CA PHE A 178 -11.71 -15.57 2.44
C PHE A 178 -12.18 -14.95 1.12
N TYR A 179 -11.76 -15.54 0.00
CA TYR A 179 -12.19 -15.18 -1.34
C TYR A 179 -12.53 -16.42 -2.17
N SER A 180 -13.53 -16.28 -3.02
CA SER A 180 -13.98 -17.31 -3.95
C SER A 180 -13.22 -17.21 -5.29
N LEU A 181 -13.47 -18.17 -6.19
CA LEU A 181 -13.00 -18.07 -7.57
C LEU A 181 -13.57 -16.83 -8.26
N ASP A 182 -14.86 -16.54 -8.05
CA ASP A 182 -15.55 -15.44 -8.73
C ASP A 182 -14.95 -14.10 -8.30
N ASP A 183 -14.57 -13.97 -7.02
CA ASP A 183 -13.87 -12.78 -6.53
C ASP A 183 -12.52 -12.58 -7.24
N MET A 184 -11.75 -13.65 -7.45
CA MET A 184 -10.49 -13.59 -8.23
C MET A 184 -10.73 -13.17 -9.68
N LEU A 185 -11.81 -13.66 -10.30
CA LEU A 185 -12.15 -13.35 -11.70
C LEU A 185 -12.67 -11.92 -11.88
N LEU A 186 -13.23 -11.33 -10.83
CA LEU A 186 -13.71 -9.95 -10.82
C LEU A 186 -12.60 -8.93 -10.61
N VAL A 187 -11.41 -9.33 -10.13
CA VAL A 187 -10.27 -8.42 -9.94
C VAL A 187 -9.92 -7.73 -11.25
N ASN A 188 -10.06 -6.41 -11.26
CA ASN A 188 -9.72 -5.55 -12.39
C ASN A 188 -8.50 -4.65 -12.10
N SER A 189 -7.67 -5.07 -11.15
CA SER A 189 -6.46 -4.37 -10.73
C SER A 189 -5.22 -4.82 -11.50
N GLU A 190 -4.18 -3.99 -11.55
CA GLU A 190 -2.89 -4.37 -12.16
C GLU A 190 -2.13 -5.38 -11.30
N SER A 191 -2.21 -5.22 -9.98
CA SER A 191 -1.60 -6.10 -9.00
C SER A 191 -2.63 -6.58 -7.98
N ALA A 192 -2.58 -7.87 -7.62
CA ALA A 192 -3.47 -8.47 -6.63
C ALA A 192 -2.72 -9.36 -5.63
N HIS A 193 -2.94 -9.17 -4.34
CA HIS A 193 -2.35 -9.97 -3.28
C HIS A 193 -3.44 -10.59 -2.42
N PHE A 194 -3.45 -11.91 -2.37
CA PHE A 194 -4.43 -12.68 -1.61
C PHE A 194 -3.74 -13.47 -0.51
N TYR A 195 -4.02 -13.14 0.74
CA TYR A 195 -3.30 -13.74 1.87
C TYR A 195 -4.02 -14.93 2.49
N HIS A 196 -5.33 -15.07 2.29
CA HIS A 196 -6.02 -16.29 2.68
C HIS A 196 -5.61 -17.42 1.71
N PRO A 197 -5.19 -18.60 2.20
CA PRO A 197 -4.89 -19.72 1.31
C PRO A 197 -6.12 -20.17 0.51
N THR A 198 -5.91 -20.52 -0.75
CA THR A 198 -6.92 -21.14 -1.63
C THR A 198 -6.56 -22.59 -1.93
N THR A 199 -7.43 -23.28 -2.66
CA THR A 199 -7.17 -24.66 -3.10
C THR A 199 -6.48 -24.69 -4.46
N GLN A 200 -5.66 -25.72 -4.70
CA GLN A 200 -5.04 -25.97 -6.00
C GLN A 200 -6.10 -26.04 -7.13
N LYS A 201 -7.27 -26.63 -6.83
CA LYS A 201 -8.40 -26.71 -7.76
C LYS A 201 -8.92 -25.32 -8.15
N GLN A 202 -9.10 -24.43 -7.18
CA GLN A 202 -9.56 -23.06 -7.42
C GLN A 202 -8.54 -22.26 -8.23
N PHE A 203 -7.26 -22.34 -7.87
CA PHE A 203 -6.20 -21.67 -8.63
C PHE A 203 -6.09 -22.19 -10.07
N ASN A 204 -6.15 -23.51 -10.30
CA ASN A 204 -6.16 -24.08 -11.65
C ASN A 204 -7.38 -23.60 -12.47
N ARG A 205 -8.56 -23.46 -11.85
CA ARG A 205 -9.74 -22.88 -12.52
C ARG A 205 -9.47 -21.43 -12.91
N PHE A 206 -8.94 -20.60 -12.02
CA PHE A 206 -8.57 -19.22 -12.32
C PHE A 206 -7.64 -19.14 -13.55
N LEU A 207 -6.56 -19.93 -13.58
CA LEU A 207 -5.63 -19.93 -14.71
C LEU A 207 -6.30 -20.30 -16.04
N LYS A 208 -7.24 -21.27 -16.04
CA LYS A 208 -8.01 -21.62 -17.24
C LYS A 208 -8.87 -20.47 -17.75
N HIS A 209 -9.43 -19.65 -16.85
CA HIS A 209 -10.17 -18.44 -17.22
C HIS A 209 -9.22 -17.35 -17.73
N TRP A 210 -8.08 -17.14 -17.08
CA TRP A 210 -7.09 -16.16 -17.52
C TRP A 210 -6.58 -16.48 -18.93
N ILE A 211 -6.25 -17.76 -19.19
CA ILE A 211 -5.84 -18.25 -20.53
C ILE A 211 -6.90 -17.93 -21.59
N ARG A 212 -8.19 -17.94 -21.22
CA ARG A 212 -9.31 -17.64 -22.12
C ARG A 212 -9.59 -16.14 -22.29
N GLY A 213 -8.96 -15.25 -21.52
CA GLY A 213 -9.13 -13.81 -21.66
C GLY A 213 -9.63 -13.06 -20.42
N SER A 214 -9.77 -13.69 -19.24
CA SER A 214 -10.18 -12.97 -18.02
C SER A 214 -9.07 -12.08 -17.45
N ASN A 215 -9.44 -11.07 -16.66
CA ASN A 215 -8.53 -10.16 -15.95
C ASN A 215 -7.46 -9.49 -16.85
N PRO A 216 -7.86 -8.74 -17.90
CA PRO A 216 -6.92 -8.20 -18.89
C PRO A 216 -5.93 -7.15 -18.35
N ARG A 217 -6.25 -6.48 -17.23
CA ARG A 217 -5.35 -5.53 -16.57
C ARG A 217 -4.31 -6.19 -15.66
N LEU A 218 -4.55 -7.43 -15.24
CA LEU A 218 -3.73 -8.09 -14.23
C LEU A 218 -2.34 -8.38 -14.78
N GLN A 219 -1.33 -7.80 -14.14
CA GLN A 219 0.09 -7.97 -14.45
C GLN A 219 0.78 -8.85 -13.40
N TYR A 220 0.33 -8.78 -12.15
CA TYR A 220 0.91 -9.52 -11.04
C TYR A 220 -0.18 -10.01 -10.08
N MET A 221 -0.11 -11.27 -9.69
CA MET A 221 -0.92 -11.82 -8.60
C MET A 221 -0.06 -12.66 -7.67
N SER A 222 -0.21 -12.49 -6.37
CA SER A 222 0.37 -13.41 -5.39
C SER A 222 -0.68 -13.98 -4.47
N LEU A 223 -0.56 -15.27 -4.18
CA LEU A 223 -1.52 -16.00 -3.35
C LEU A 223 -0.88 -17.22 -2.69
N PHE A 224 -1.55 -17.74 -1.67
CA PHE A 224 -1.17 -18.97 -1.01
C PHE A 224 -2.07 -20.12 -1.46
N VAL A 225 -1.48 -21.30 -1.71
CA VAL A 225 -2.22 -22.53 -2.05
C VAL A 225 -1.96 -23.58 -0.98
N HIS A 226 -3.02 -24.21 -0.47
CA HIS A 226 -2.90 -25.34 0.44
C HIS A 226 -2.13 -26.49 -0.21
N LYS A 227 -1.14 -27.02 0.51
CA LYS A 227 -0.54 -28.33 0.21
C LYS A 227 -1.56 -29.40 0.58
N THR A 228 -2.29 -29.94 -0.38
CA THR A 228 -3.10 -31.15 -0.18
C THR A 228 -2.43 -32.28 -0.95
N ASP A 229 -1.92 -33.30 -0.24
CA ASP A 229 -1.32 -34.56 -0.73
C ASP A 229 -0.48 -34.47 -2.02
N SER A 230 0.16 -33.32 -2.25
CA SER A 230 1.06 -33.09 -3.36
C SER A 230 2.39 -33.74 -3.03
N VAL A 231 2.60 -34.95 -3.52
CA VAL A 231 3.92 -35.56 -3.61
C VAL A 231 4.75 -34.66 -4.51
N SER A 232 5.70 -33.93 -3.92
CA SER A 232 6.50 -32.83 -4.49
C SER A 232 5.74 -31.52 -4.72
N GLY A 233 6.32 -30.40 -4.28
CA GLY A 233 5.74 -29.04 -4.28
C GLY A 233 5.47 -28.41 -5.66
N GLU A 234 5.06 -29.20 -6.65
CA GLU A 234 4.62 -28.74 -7.96
C GLU A 234 3.14 -28.34 -7.92
N VAL A 235 2.82 -27.15 -8.43
CA VAL A 235 1.44 -26.72 -8.70
C VAL A 235 0.90 -27.65 -9.79
N TYR A 236 0.00 -28.57 -9.46
CA TYR A 236 -0.65 -29.42 -10.46
C TYR A 236 -1.52 -28.59 -11.41
N LEU A 237 -0.96 -28.24 -12.57
CA LEU A 237 -1.60 -27.47 -13.64
C LEU A 237 -2.40 -28.39 -14.59
N ASN A 238 -3.33 -29.17 -14.02
CA ASN A 238 -4.08 -30.19 -14.76
C ASN A 238 -4.88 -29.60 -15.94
N GLY A 239 -4.52 -30.03 -17.15
CA GLY A 239 -5.15 -29.58 -18.39
C GLY A 239 -4.71 -28.18 -18.85
N ILE A 240 -3.56 -27.69 -18.38
CA ILE A 240 -2.93 -26.47 -18.86
C ILE A 240 -1.62 -26.86 -19.57
N ARG A 241 -1.39 -26.27 -20.75
CA ARG A 241 -0.15 -26.46 -21.49
C ARG A 241 0.95 -25.61 -20.84
N CYS A 242 1.90 -26.28 -20.22
CA CYS A 242 3.07 -25.68 -19.61
C CYS A 242 4.27 -25.69 -20.57
N ILE A 243 5.10 -24.66 -20.48
CA ILE A 243 6.33 -24.52 -21.24
C ILE A 243 7.49 -24.58 -20.25
N VAL A 244 8.40 -25.54 -20.46
CA VAL A 244 9.63 -25.66 -19.68
C VAL A 244 10.55 -24.49 -20.03
N MET A 245 11.12 -23.86 -19.00
CA MET A 245 11.98 -22.70 -19.13
C MET A 245 13.46 -23.10 -18.97
N SER A 246 14.36 -22.45 -19.70
CA SER A 246 15.80 -22.58 -19.45
C SER A 246 16.18 -21.91 -18.11
N GLU A 247 17.23 -22.40 -17.46
CA GLU A 247 17.67 -21.81 -16.18
C GLU A 247 18.16 -20.35 -16.34
N ASP A 248 18.68 -19.97 -17.51
CA ASP A 248 19.02 -18.58 -17.81
C ASP A 248 17.78 -17.68 -17.79
N ALA A 249 16.68 -18.11 -18.43
CA ALA A 249 15.41 -17.38 -18.43
C ALA A 249 14.81 -17.29 -17.03
N LYS A 250 14.85 -18.39 -16.26
CA LYS A 250 14.42 -18.37 -14.85
C LYS A 250 15.26 -17.40 -14.02
N ARG A 251 16.60 -17.38 -14.21
CA ARG A 251 17.51 -16.48 -13.49
C ARG A 251 17.20 -15.00 -13.77
N GLU A 252 16.94 -14.63 -15.02
CA GLU A 252 16.57 -13.26 -15.38
C GLU A 252 15.27 -12.82 -14.68
N ILE A 253 14.25 -13.68 -14.70
CA ILE A 253 12.96 -13.41 -14.04
C ILE A 253 13.12 -13.33 -12.52
N ARG A 254 13.94 -14.20 -11.92
CA ARG A 254 14.26 -14.15 -10.48
C ARG A 254 14.86 -12.78 -10.11
N GLN A 255 15.78 -12.27 -10.92
CA GLN A 255 16.40 -10.95 -10.68
C GLN A 255 15.40 -9.80 -10.87
N LYS A 256 14.68 -9.77 -12.01
CA LYS A 256 13.73 -8.70 -12.35
C LYS A 256 12.61 -8.57 -11.31
N HIS A 257 12.08 -9.69 -10.84
CA HIS A 257 10.94 -9.73 -9.91
C HIS A 257 11.34 -10.01 -8.45
N LYS A 258 12.65 -9.97 -8.13
CA LYS A 258 13.19 -10.20 -6.77
C LYS A 258 12.65 -11.50 -6.14
N LEU A 259 12.63 -12.57 -6.92
CA LEU A 259 12.18 -13.89 -6.49
C LEU A 259 13.31 -14.64 -5.80
N SER A 260 12.95 -15.64 -4.98
CA SER A 260 13.94 -16.47 -4.29
C SER A 260 14.80 -17.26 -5.30
N ALA A 261 16.07 -17.49 -4.97
CA ALA A 261 16.97 -18.28 -5.83
C ALA A 261 16.48 -19.72 -6.05
N ASN A 262 15.76 -20.27 -5.07
CA ASN A 262 15.18 -21.62 -5.12
C ASN A 262 13.73 -21.65 -5.65
N ALA A 263 13.18 -20.53 -6.12
CA ALA A 263 11.84 -20.54 -6.71
C ALA A 263 11.87 -21.28 -8.05
N ASP A 264 11.03 -22.31 -8.18
CA ASP A 264 10.80 -22.95 -9.47
C ASP A 264 9.75 -22.19 -10.27
N MET A 265 9.77 -22.34 -11.59
CA MET A 265 9.00 -21.52 -12.51
C MET A 265 8.53 -22.32 -13.71
N ILE A 266 7.25 -22.16 -14.02
CA ILE A 266 6.64 -22.71 -15.21
C ILE A 266 6.00 -21.57 -15.99
N GLN A 267 6.20 -21.57 -17.30
CA GLN A 267 5.54 -20.61 -18.18
C GLN A 267 4.24 -21.20 -18.74
N ILE A 268 3.22 -20.35 -18.81
CA ILE A 268 1.97 -20.59 -19.53
C ILE A 268 1.77 -19.48 -20.57
N ARG A 269 0.79 -19.67 -21.46
CA ARG A 269 0.46 -18.68 -22.48
C ARG A 269 -1.04 -18.52 -22.59
N ARG A 270 -1.47 -17.26 -22.68
CA ARG A 270 -2.85 -16.89 -22.94
C ARG A 270 -3.22 -17.14 -24.40
N LYS A 271 -4.52 -17.22 -24.70
CA LYS A 271 -5.02 -17.46 -26.07
C LYS A 271 -4.59 -16.36 -27.07
N ASP A 272 -4.43 -15.13 -26.58
CA ASP A 272 -3.92 -13.99 -27.36
C ASP A 272 -2.39 -14.01 -27.57
N GLY A 273 -1.69 -15.00 -27.02
CA GLY A 273 -0.24 -15.14 -27.11
C GLY A 273 0.54 -14.55 -25.93
N THR A 274 -0.11 -13.83 -25.03
CA THR A 274 0.54 -13.20 -23.86
C THR A 274 1.17 -14.27 -22.95
N PRO A 275 2.49 -14.22 -22.70
CA PRO A 275 3.15 -15.15 -21.79
C PRO A 275 2.95 -14.75 -20.33
N ALA A 276 2.88 -15.75 -19.45
CA ALA A 276 2.90 -15.54 -18.01
C ALA A 276 3.69 -16.65 -17.32
N VAL A 277 4.25 -16.35 -16.16
CA VAL A 277 5.04 -17.27 -15.35
C VAL A 277 4.37 -17.48 -14.00
N ILE A 278 4.33 -18.74 -13.58
CA ILE A 278 3.92 -19.15 -12.25
C ILE A 278 5.19 -19.55 -11.52
N ALA A 279 5.62 -18.69 -10.60
CA ALA A 279 6.75 -18.94 -9.73
C ALA A 279 6.24 -19.46 -8.38
N THR A 280 6.83 -20.55 -7.91
CA THR A 280 6.45 -21.20 -6.66
C THR A 280 7.62 -21.20 -5.69
N LYS A 281 7.31 -20.98 -4.41
CA LYS A 281 8.26 -21.17 -3.32
C LYS A 281 7.69 -22.18 -2.34
N ASP A 282 8.42 -23.26 -2.13
CA ASP A 282 7.99 -24.35 -1.26
C ASP A 282 8.28 -23.99 0.22
N GLU A 283 7.21 -23.84 1.00
CA GLU A 283 7.21 -23.60 2.46
C GLU A 283 6.11 -24.47 3.11
N ASN A 284 5.68 -24.22 4.35
CA ASN A 284 4.55 -24.98 4.93
C ASN A 284 3.23 -24.80 4.15
N ILE A 285 3.09 -23.69 3.44
CA ILE A 285 2.01 -23.39 2.49
C ILE A 285 2.69 -22.98 1.18
N LEU A 286 2.14 -23.38 0.03
CA LEU A 286 2.75 -23.08 -1.26
C LEU A 286 2.48 -21.62 -1.61
N TYR A 287 3.53 -20.79 -1.63
CA TYR A 287 3.41 -19.41 -2.04
C TYR A 287 3.61 -19.28 -3.55
N VAL A 288 2.58 -18.76 -4.23
CA VAL A 288 2.51 -18.67 -5.68
C VAL A 288 2.56 -17.21 -6.10
N ARG A 289 3.41 -16.91 -7.08
CA ARG A 289 3.47 -15.63 -7.78
C ARG A 289 3.18 -15.86 -9.25
N PHE A 290 2.07 -15.31 -9.71
CA PHE A 290 1.66 -15.27 -11.11
C PHE A 290 2.08 -13.92 -11.71
N ILE A 291 2.86 -13.95 -12.78
CA ILE A 291 3.49 -12.76 -13.36
C ILE A 291 3.24 -12.77 -14.87
N VAL A 292 2.56 -11.75 -15.37
CA VAL A 292 2.39 -11.54 -16.82
C VAL A 292 3.64 -10.87 -17.37
N LEU A 293 4.15 -11.41 -18.48
CA LEU A 293 5.37 -10.92 -19.11
C LEU A 293 5.00 -9.99 -20.27
N TYR A 294 5.20 -8.69 -20.06
CA TYR A 294 5.19 -7.65 -21.09
C TYR A 294 6.61 -7.32 -21.55
#